data_AF-A0A6V7JMH7-F1
#
_entry.id   AF-A0A6V7JMH7-F1
#
_cell.length_a   1.000
_cell.length_b   1.000
_cell.length_c   1.000
_cell.angle_alpha   90.00
_cell.angle_beta   90.00
_cell.angle_gamma   90.00
#
_symmetry.space_group_name_H-M   'P 1'
#
loop_
_entity.id
_entity.type
_entity.pdbx_description
1 polymer ?
#
loop_
_entity_poly.entity_id
_entity_poly.type
_entity_poly.pdbx_seq_one_letter_code
_entity_poly.pdbx_strand_id
1 'polypeptide(L)'
;MGQLPEKRVTASIVFEHVGVDFAGPLTILRYRGGGQLTYKAYAWVFVCFATSAVHLELVTEPTTEAFIATFKRFTGRRGIPATIASDHGGNFLGGDTELKGLFQEGRRELSQIKSVLASQGTQWKFIPVRAPHMGGK
;
A
#
# COMPACT_ATOMS: atom_id res chain seq x y z
N MET A 1 -0.93 -9.95 25.55
CA MET A 1 -1.46 -10.13 24.18
C MET A 1 -2.20 -8.86 23.79
N GLY A 2 -1.86 -8.25 22.65
CA GLY A 2 -2.55 -7.04 22.17
C GLY A 2 -3.88 -7.37 21.50
N GLN A 3 -4.90 -6.52 21.68
CA GLN A 3 -6.18 -6.65 20.97
C GLN A 3 -5.96 -6.47 19.46
N LEU A 4 -6.48 -7.40 18.65
CA LEU A 4 -6.49 -7.25 17.19
C LEU A 4 -7.53 -6.17 16.81
N PRO A 5 -7.29 -5.37 15.75
CA PRO A 5 -8.30 -4.44 15.25
C PRO A 5 -9.59 -5.18 14.91
N GLU A 6 -10.72 -4.57 15.28
CA GLU A 6 -12.07 -5.09 15.03
C GLU A 6 -12.27 -5.54 13.57
N LYS A 7 -11.74 -4.75 12.62
CA LYS A 7 -11.78 -5.05 11.17
C LYS A 7 -11.11 -6.37 10.75
N ARG A 8 -10.31 -7.01 11.62
CA ARG A 8 -9.69 -8.33 11.36
C ARG A 8 -10.41 -9.49 12.03
N VAL A 9 -11.28 -9.20 13.00
CA VAL A 9 -12.04 -10.23 13.72
C VAL A 9 -13.50 -10.25 13.28
N THR A 10 -13.99 -9.16 12.70
CA THR A 10 -15.31 -9.07 12.08
C THR A 10 -15.25 -9.53 10.63
N ALA A 11 -16.12 -10.47 10.27
CA ALA A 11 -16.27 -10.92 8.90
C ALA A 11 -16.65 -9.73 7.98
N SER A 12 -15.96 -9.61 6.85
CA SER A 12 -16.17 -8.56 5.85
C SER A 12 -15.95 -9.12 4.45
N ILE A 13 -16.35 -8.37 3.43
CA ILE A 13 -16.13 -8.77 2.04
C ILE A 13 -14.62 -8.75 1.76
N VAL A 14 -14.15 -9.67 0.92
CA VAL A 14 -12.73 -9.73 0.52
C VAL A 14 -12.32 -8.37 -0.08
N PHE A 15 -11.19 -7.84 0.37
CA PHE A 15 -10.65 -6.51 0.03
C PHE A 15 -11.52 -5.30 0.44
N GLU A 16 -12.55 -5.46 1.27
CA GLU A 16 -13.32 -4.31 1.78
C GLU A 16 -12.49 -3.42 2.71
N HIS A 17 -11.63 -4.05 3.51
CA HIS A 17 -10.67 -3.38 4.37
C HIS A 17 -9.28 -3.88 4.03
N VAL A 18 -8.40 -2.94 3.65
CA VAL A 18 -7.06 -3.28 3.20
C VAL A 18 -5.99 -2.49 3.94
N GLY A 19 -4.90 -3.17 4.25
CA GLY A 19 -3.63 -2.54 4.56
C GLY A 19 -2.91 -2.18 3.28
N VAL A 20 -2.20 -1.06 3.25
CA VAL A 20 -1.28 -0.72 2.17
C VAL A 20 0.13 -0.58 2.73
N ASP A 21 1.08 -1.20 2.04
CA ASP A 21 2.51 -1.15 2.31
C ASP A 21 3.27 -1.02 0.98
N PHE A 22 4.57 -0.76 1.04
CA PHE A 22 5.42 -0.54 -0.10
C PHE A 22 6.75 -1.27 0.07
N ALA A 23 7.10 -2.05 -0.92
CA ALA A 23 8.32 -2.84 -0.94
C ALA A 23 9.28 -2.32 -2.02
N GLY A 24 10.51 -2.02 -1.62
CA GLY A 24 11.59 -1.76 -2.55
C GLY A 24 12.79 -1.06 -1.91
N PRO A 25 13.88 -0.85 -2.68
CA PRO A 25 13.98 -1.18 -4.10
C PRO A 25 14.23 -2.66 -4.41
N LEU A 26 13.57 -3.17 -5.44
CA LEU A 26 13.71 -4.51 -5.99
C LEU A 26 14.52 -4.45 -7.29
N THR A 27 15.44 -5.38 -7.48
CA THR A 27 16.14 -5.56 -8.75
C THR A 27 15.39 -6.59 -9.58
N ILE A 28 14.79 -6.18 -10.69
CA ILE A 28 13.99 -7.05 -11.57
C ILE A 28 14.74 -7.31 -12.87
N LEU A 29 14.69 -8.57 -13.33
CA LEU A 29 15.18 -8.99 -14.64
C LEU A 29 14.19 -8.57 -15.73
N ARG A 30 14.68 -7.85 -16.75
CA ARG A 30 13.84 -7.45 -17.89
C ARG A 30 13.39 -8.63 -18.76
N TYR A 31 14.22 -9.66 -18.89
CA TYR A 31 13.92 -10.91 -19.59
C TYR A 31 14.81 -12.06 -19.07
N ARG A 32 14.37 -13.31 -19.25
CA ARG A 32 15.19 -14.50 -18.94
C ARG A 32 16.07 -14.84 -20.14
N GLY A 33 17.40 -14.77 -19.98
CA GLY A 33 18.38 -15.09 -21.04
C GLY A 33 19.74 -14.41 -20.81
N GLY A 34 20.76 -14.76 -21.61
CA GLY A 34 22.10 -14.14 -21.54
C GLY A 34 22.09 -12.67 -21.97
N GLY A 35 22.81 -11.81 -21.26
CA GLY A 35 22.79 -10.33 -21.45
C GLY A 35 21.82 -9.58 -20.51
N GLN A 36 21.62 -10.09 -19.30
CA GLN A 36 20.58 -9.64 -18.36
C GLN A 36 20.65 -8.13 -18.04
N LEU A 37 19.73 -7.37 -18.65
CA LEU A 37 19.43 -6.02 -18.23
C LEU A 37 18.50 -6.08 -17.00
N THR A 38 19.02 -5.64 -15.86
CA THR A 38 18.24 -5.43 -14.64
C THR A 38 17.77 -3.99 -14.54
N TYR A 39 16.63 -3.77 -13.89
CA TYR A 39 16.17 -2.42 -13.55
C TYR A 39 15.62 -2.35 -12.12
N LYS A 40 15.70 -1.16 -11.53
CA LYS A 40 15.14 -0.83 -10.21
C LYS A 40 13.62 -0.76 -10.34
N ALA A 41 12.92 -1.44 -9.45
CA ALA A 41 11.46 -1.41 -9.37
C ALA A 41 11.03 -1.45 -7.91
N TYR A 42 9.74 -1.23 -7.70
CA TYR A 42 9.12 -1.24 -6.40
C TYR A 42 7.73 -1.87 -6.52
N ALA A 43 7.14 -2.28 -5.40
CA ALA A 43 5.83 -2.88 -5.35
C ALA A 43 4.95 -2.20 -4.31
N TRP A 44 3.76 -1.78 -4.72
CA TRP A 44 2.67 -1.50 -3.81
C TRP A 44 2.03 -2.81 -3.37
N VAL A 45 1.87 -2.97 -2.06
CA VAL A 45 1.36 -4.18 -1.42
C VAL A 45 0.02 -3.85 -0.79
N PHE A 46 -1.06 -4.43 -1.31
CA PHE A 46 -2.39 -4.34 -0.72
C PHE A 46 -2.72 -5.65 -0.01
N VAL A 47 -2.98 -5.60 1.30
CA VAL A 47 -3.25 -6.77 2.13
C VAL A 47 -4.69 -6.74 2.60
N CYS A 48 -5.47 -7.77 2.29
CA CYS A 48 -6.84 -7.90 2.77
C CYS A 48 -6.88 -8.25 4.26
N PHE A 49 -7.62 -7.47 5.06
CA PHE A 49 -7.75 -7.72 6.50
C PHE A 49 -8.62 -8.92 6.86
N ALA A 50 -9.59 -9.28 6.00
CA ALA A 50 -10.46 -10.44 6.22
C ALA A 50 -9.74 -11.78 5.98
N THR A 51 -8.88 -11.84 4.95
CA THR A 51 -8.33 -13.12 4.46
C THR A 51 -6.81 -13.19 4.48
N SER A 52 -6.12 -12.08 4.75
CA SER A 52 -4.67 -11.92 4.54
C SER A 52 -4.22 -12.10 3.08
N ALA A 53 -5.15 -12.08 2.11
CA ALA A 53 -4.79 -12.13 0.69
C ALA A 53 -4.01 -10.89 0.27
N VAL A 54 -2.96 -11.08 -0.53
CA VAL A 54 -2.06 -10.01 -0.99
C VAL A 54 -2.29 -9.73 -2.47
N HIS A 55 -2.36 -8.45 -2.82
CA HIS A 55 -2.35 -7.96 -4.20
C HIS A 55 -1.15 -7.05 -4.41
N LEU A 56 -0.30 -7.38 -5.39
CA LEU A 56 0.94 -6.66 -5.68
C LEU A 56 0.80 -5.88 -6.98
N GLU A 57 1.24 -4.63 -6.97
CA GLU A 57 1.33 -3.78 -8.17
C GLU A 57 2.74 -3.20 -8.29
N LEU A 58 3.45 -3.59 -9.36
CA LEU A 58 4.79 -3.11 -9.65
C LEU A 58 4.78 -1.68 -10.22
N VAL A 59 5.76 -0.88 -9.82
CA VAL A 59 6.05 0.46 -10.32
C VAL A 59 7.55 0.65 -10.49
N THR A 60 7.96 1.51 -11.40
CA THR A 60 9.38 1.86 -11.60
C THR A 60 9.83 3.01 -10.73
N GLU A 61 8.89 3.83 -10.26
CA GLU A 61 9.15 5.01 -9.43
C GLU A 61 8.10 5.13 -8.33
N PRO A 62 8.50 5.52 -7.11
CA PRO A 62 7.57 5.85 -6.04
C PRO A 62 7.09 7.30 -6.19
N THR A 63 6.02 7.51 -6.95
CA THR A 63 5.36 8.82 -7.09
C THR A 63 3.88 8.75 -6.70
N THR A 64 3.28 9.91 -6.44
CA THR A 64 1.83 10.05 -6.19
C THR A 64 1.01 9.51 -7.37
N GLU A 65 1.44 9.83 -8.59
CA GLU A 65 0.83 9.39 -9.84
C GLU A 65 0.92 7.87 -9.99
N ALA A 66 2.09 7.30 -9.65
CA ALA A 66 2.29 5.86 -9.64
C ALA A 66 1.35 5.18 -8.64
N PHE A 67 1.20 5.72 -7.41
CA PHE A 67 0.23 5.22 -6.45
C PHE A 67 -1.20 5.27 -6.99
N ILE A 68 -1.66 6.41 -7.52
CA ILE A 68 -3.01 6.55 -8.08
C ILE A 68 -3.25 5.54 -9.21
N ALA A 69 -2.27 5.33 -10.08
CA ALA A 69 -2.35 4.35 -11.15
C ALA A 69 -2.44 2.91 -10.61
N THR A 70 -1.66 2.57 -9.59
CA THR A 70 -1.72 1.24 -8.94
C THR A 70 -3.05 1.02 -8.24
N PHE A 71 -3.58 2.04 -7.57
CA PHE A 71 -4.87 1.97 -6.90
C PHE A 71 -6.00 1.73 -7.89
N LYS A 72 -6.01 2.41 -9.04
CA LYS A 72 -6.99 2.14 -10.12
C LYS A 72 -6.89 0.71 -10.65
N ARG A 73 -5.68 0.16 -10.82
CA ARG A 73 -5.49 -1.24 -11.25
C ARG A 73 -5.97 -2.24 -10.19
N PHE A 74 -5.71 -1.93 -8.92
CA PHE A 74 -6.21 -2.70 -7.79
C PHE A 74 -7.74 -2.71 -7.76
N THR A 75 -8.39 -1.55 -7.79
CA THR A 75 -9.86 -1.45 -7.70
C THR A 75 -10.55 -2.04 -8.92
N GLY A 76 -9.97 -1.90 -10.12
CA GLY A 76 -10.46 -2.56 -11.32
C GLY A 76 -10.46 -4.10 -11.25
N ARG A 77 -9.61 -4.69 -10.40
CA ARG A 77 -9.52 -6.16 -10.22
C ARG A 77 -10.21 -6.68 -8.97
N ARG A 78 -10.18 -5.91 -7.87
CA ARG A 78 -10.60 -6.35 -6.53
C ARG A 78 -11.84 -5.66 -6.01
N GLY A 79 -12.35 -4.65 -6.72
CA GLY A 79 -13.40 -3.77 -6.24
C GLY A 79 -12.85 -2.60 -5.42
N ILE A 80 -13.72 -1.63 -5.13
CA ILE A 80 -13.35 -0.43 -4.39
C ILE A 80 -13.37 -0.76 -2.89
N PRO A 81 -12.25 -0.56 -2.16
CA PRO A 81 -12.21 -0.82 -0.73
C PRO A 81 -12.96 0.29 0.02
N ALA A 82 -13.65 -0.07 1.10
CA ALA A 82 -14.25 0.89 2.01
C ALA A 82 -13.20 1.62 2.85
N THR A 83 -12.11 0.94 3.21
CA THR A 83 -11.03 1.52 4.03
C THR A 83 -9.66 1.05 3.57
N ILE A 84 -8.74 2.00 3.42
CA ILE A 84 -7.30 1.76 3.31
C ILE A 84 -6.65 2.18 4.62
N ALA A 85 -5.83 1.31 5.18
CA ALA A 85 -5.01 1.58 6.35
C ALA A 85 -3.53 1.56 5.95
N SER A 86 -2.80 2.63 6.24
CA SER A 86 -1.33 2.67 6.18
C SER A 86 -0.78 2.95 7.57
N ASP A 87 0.46 2.60 7.86
CA ASP A 87 1.11 3.05 9.09
C ASP A 87 1.46 4.55 9.02
N HIS A 88 1.46 5.25 10.16
CA HIS A 88 1.95 6.64 10.25
C HIS A 88 3.48 6.64 10.12
N GLY A 89 4.01 6.49 8.90
CA GLY A 89 5.38 6.90 8.54
C GLY A 89 6.55 6.34 9.35
N GLY A 90 6.33 5.41 10.28
CA GLY A 90 7.37 4.87 11.15
C GLY A 90 7.89 3.53 10.68
N ASN A 91 7.06 2.71 10.02
CA ASN A 91 7.35 1.33 9.67
C ASN A 91 7.21 1.01 8.16
N PHE A 92 7.24 2.02 7.27
CA PHE A 92 7.98 1.89 6.00
C PHE A 92 9.50 1.76 6.28
N LEU A 93 9.90 1.06 7.35
CA LEU A 93 11.28 0.87 7.81
C LEU A 93 12.10 -0.01 6.86
N GLY A 94 11.42 -0.68 5.91
CA GLY A 94 12.05 -1.33 4.76
C GLY A 94 11.84 -0.61 3.43
N GLY A 95 11.10 0.50 3.39
CA GLY A 95 10.77 1.24 2.17
C GLY A 95 11.64 2.48 2.03
N ASP A 96 12.34 2.55 0.89
CA ASP A 96 13.22 3.62 0.39
C ASP A 96 12.91 5.04 0.92
N THR A 97 13.95 5.85 1.16
CA THR A 97 13.89 7.26 1.60
C THR A 97 12.91 8.10 0.77
N GLU A 98 12.72 7.71 -0.50
CA GLU A 98 11.81 8.33 -1.47
C GLU A 98 10.32 8.29 -1.04
N LEU A 99 9.82 7.21 -0.41
CA LEU A 99 8.43 7.20 0.11
C LEU A 99 8.26 8.03 1.37
N LYS A 100 9.29 8.05 2.22
CA LYS A 100 9.26 8.89 3.41
C LYS A 100 9.15 10.36 3.00
N GLY A 101 9.85 10.79 1.95
CA GLY A 101 9.66 12.11 1.34
C GLY A 101 8.22 12.34 0.87
N LEU A 102 7.65 11.41 0.10
CA LEU A 102 6.27 11.54 -0.41
C LEU A 102 5.21 11.70 0.69
N PHE A 103 5.30 10.94 1.78
CA PHE A 103 4.23 10.90 2.80
C PHE A 103 4.53 11.72 4.07
N GLN A 104 5.79 11.93 4.45
CA GLN A 104 6.15 12.73 5.62
C GLN A 104 6.33 14.22 5.27
N GLU A 105 6.88 14.54 4.08
CA GLU A 105 7.18 15.91 3.67
C GLU A 105 6.08 16.47 2.73
N GLY A 106 5.42 15.59 1.98
CA GLY A 106 4.41 15.94 0.98
C GLY A 106 2.97 16.11 1.51
N ARG A 107 2.67 17.22 2.20
CA ARG A 107 1.27 17.55 2.58
C ARG A 107 0.34 17.65 1.37
N ARG A 108 0.88 18.08 0.21
CA ARG A 108 0.12 18.25 -1.03
C ARG A 108 -0.16 16.90 -1.71
N GLU A 109 0.84 16.05 -1.78
CA GLU A 109 0.82 14.71 -2.33
C GLU A 109 -0.20 13.85 -1.57
N LEU A 110 -0.13 13.85 -0.24
CA LEU A 110 -1.08 13.13 0.59
C LEU A 110 -2.51 13.67 0.46
N SER A 111 -2.69 14.99 0.30
CA SER A 111 -4.03 15.57 0.12
C SER A 111 -4.61 15.22 -1.26
N GLN A 112 -3.79 15.19 -2.31
CA GLN A 112 -4.19 14.71 -3.64
C GLN A 112 -4.63 13.25 -3.59
N ILE A 113 -3.83 12.38 -2.95
CA ILE A 113 -4.16 10.97 -2.79
C ILE A 113 -5.49 10.79 -2.04
N LYS A 114 -5.64 11.47 -0.90
CA LYS A 114 -6.88 11.42 -0.11
C LYS A 114 -8.10 11.90 -0.90
N SER A 115 -7.94 12.95 -1.70
CA SER A 115 -9.02 13.47 -2.56
C SER A 115 -9.47 12.42 -3.58
N VAL A 116 -8.51 11.78 -4.27
CA VAL A 116 -8.82 10.71 -5.24
C VAL A 116 -9.53 9.54 -4.56
N LEU A 117 -9.05 9.08 -3.41
CA LEU A 117 -9.69 7.99 -2.68
C LEU A 117 -11.09 8.35 -2.20
N ALA A 118 -11.25 9.54 -1.64
CA ALA A 118 -12.54 10.03 -1.16
C ALA A 118 -13.57 10.13 -2.29
N SER A 119 -13.14 10.54 -3.49
CA SER A 119 -14.02 10.57 -4.68
C SER A 119 -14.55 9.19 -5.09
N GLN A 120 -13.87 8.11 -4.68
CA GLN A 120 -14.29 6.73 -4.89
C GLN A 120 -15.02 6.14 -3.66
N GLY A 121 -15.24 6.92 -2.60
CA GLY A 121 -15.84 6.43 -1.35
C GLY A 121 -14.88 5.65 -0.45
N THR A 122 -13.58 5.69 -0.71
CA THR A 122 -12.57 5.02 0.11
C THR A 122 -12.04 5.94 1.20
N GLN A 123 -12.07 5.48 2.45
CA GLN A 123 -11.48 6.20 3.58
C GLN A 123 -10.01 5.80 3.80
N TRP A 124 -9.09 6.77 3.77
CA TRP A 124 -7.70 6.57 4.20
C TRP A 124 -7.58 6.74 5.72
N LYS A 125 -7.05 5.73 6.42
CA LYS A 125 -6.73 5.78 7.85
C LYS A 125 -5.25 5.53 8.05
N PHE A 126 -4.68 6.24 9.01
CA PHE A 126 -3.34 5.96 9.46
C PHE A 126 -3.35 5.20 10.78
N ILE A 127 -2.54 4.15 10.87
CA ILE A 127 -2.36 3.35 12.08
C ILE A 127 -1.33 4.05 12.98
N PRO A 128 -1.61 4.24 14.28
CA PRO A 128 -0.66 4.83 15.23
C PRO A 128 0.67 4.05 15.30
N VAL A 129 1.78 4.77 15.34
CA VAL A 129 3.12 4.19 15.58
C VAL A 129 3.11 3.51 16.95
N ARG A 130 3.54 2.23 17.01
CA ARG A 130 3.49 1.29 18.17
C ARG A 130 2.31 0.31 18.23
N ALA A 131 1.53 0.17 17.16
CA ALA A 131 0.57 -0.92 17.04
C ALA A 131 0.93 -1.90 15.90
N PRO A 132 2.09 -2.59 15.96
CA PRO A 132 2.49 -3.55 14.91
C PRO A 132 1.48 -4.69 14.76
N HIS A 133 0.81 -5.04 15.87
CA HIS A 133 -0.33 -5.95 15.86
C HIS A 133 -1.48 -5.45 14.98
N MET A 134 -1.60 -4.18 14.59
CA MET A 134 -2.67 -3.71 13.70
C MET A 134 -2.32 -3.90 12.22
N GLY A 135 -1.04 -4.07 11.88
CA GLY A 135 -0.53 -4.20 10.51
C GLY A 135 -0.26 -5.64 10.07
N GLY A 136 -0.02 -6.57 10.99
CA GLY A 136 0.28 -7.98 10.68
C GLY A 136 -0.18 -8.95 11.77
N LYS A 137 -0.10 -10.25 11.47
CA LYS A 137 -0.15 -11.33 12.47
C LYS A 137 1.21 -11.46 13.15
#